data_AF-A0A537USZ7-F1
#
_entry.id   AF-A0A537USZ7-F1
#
_cell.length_a   1.000
_cell.length_b   1.000
_cell.length_c   1.000
_cell.angle_alpha   90.00
_cell.angle_beta   90.00
_cell.angle_gamma   90.00
#
_symmetry.space_group_name_H-M   'P 1'
#
loop_
_entity.id
_entity.type
_entity.pdbx_description
1 polymer ?
#
loop_
_entity_poly.entity_id
_entity_poly.type
_entity_poly.pdbx_seq_one_letter_code
_entity_poly.pdbx_strand_id
1 'polypeptide(L)'
;MLARTDTVATIAESWLAQFEAALAAPGRPGLERLFHADSHWRDVLALSWHIKTVSGSDAIVRELATHAGRARPTGFKIDLNRTAPRDVRRAGTDAIEAIFGFETAQGRGSGVLRLTPNANDGGTFKAWTLLTALDEIKGHEERLGRSRPQGKAYSRDFRGPNWLDLRKAAAEYGDRDPAVLVVGGGQAGLSIAARLAQLGLDTLIVDREARVGDNWRKRYHALVLHNQVHVNHLPYMPFPPNWPTYIPKDKLAAWFEAYVESLELNYWTGTEFEGGSY
;
A
#
# COMPACT_ATOMS: atom_id res chain seq x y z
N MET A 1 -8.78 33.16 -1.13
CA MET A 1 -8.51 31.73 -0.85
C MET A 1 -8.00 31.02 -2.11
N LEU A 2 -8.71 31.14 -3.25
CA LEU A 2 -8.30 30.61 -4.57
C LEU A 2 -6.85 30.97 -4.97
N ALA A 3 -6.48 32.25 -4.95
CA ALA A 3 -5.13 32.69 -5.34
C ALA A 3 -3.99 32.04 -4.54
N ARG A 4 -4.20 31.73 -3.25
CA ARG A 4 -3.18 31.08 -2.41
C ARG A 4 -3.11 29.58 -2.66
N THR A 5 -4.24 28.95 -2.96
CA THR A 5 -4.30 27.54 -3.39
C THR A 5 -3.58 27.35 -4.72
N ASP A 6 -3.76 28.28 -5.66
CA ASP A 6 -3.05 28.26 -6.95
C ASP A 6 -1.54 28.43 -6.75
N THR A 7 -1.12 29.28 -5.80
CA THR A 7 0.31 29.44 -5.45
C THR A 7 0.92 28.15 -4.87
N VAL A 8 0.27 27.47 -3.92
CA VAL A 8 0.86 26.26 -3.30
C VAL A 8 0.93 25.08 -4.27
N ALA A 9 -0.04 24.94 -5.17
CA ALA A 9 0.00 23.94 -6.24
C ALA A 9 1.17 24.22 -7.18
N THR A 10 1.33 25.48 -7.63
CA THR A 10 2.44 25.89 -8.51
C THR A 10 3.81 25.61 -7.89
N ILE A 11 3.98 25.86 -6.58
CA ILE A 11 5.23 25.55 -5.86
C ILE A 11 5.52 24.04 -5.88
N ALA A 12 4.52 23.21 -5.59
CA ALA A 12 4.67 21.75 -5.58
C ALA A 12 4.96 21.20 -6.98
N GLU A 13 4.23 21.65 -8.01
CA GLU A 13 4.46 21.24 -9.40
C GLU A 13 5.86 21.63 -9.90
N SER A 14 6.30 22.84 -9.58
CA SER A 14 7.64 23.31 -9.93
C SER A 14 8.72 22.43 -9.27
N TRP A 15 8.56 22.08 -8.00
CA TRP A 15 9.50 21.18 -7.33
C TRP A 15 9.48 19.77 -7.95
N LEU A 16 8.31 19.20 -8.23
CA LEU A 16 8.18 17.87 -8.84
C LEU A 16 8.81 17.82 -10.24
N ALA A 17 8.63 18.87 -11.04
CA ALA A 17 9.24 18.98 -12.36
C ALA A 17 10.77 19.06 -12.28
N GLN A 18 11.31 19.84 -11.33
CA GLN A 18 12.76 19.91 -11.08
C GLN A 18 13.31 18.57 -10.59
N PHE A 19 12.57 17.87 -9.73
CA PHE A 19 12.94 16.55 -9.23
C PHE A 19 13.01 15.52 -10.36
N GLU A 20 11.99 15.46 -11.23
CA GLU A 20 12.00 14.59 -12.40
C GLU A 20 13.18 14.89 -13.33
N ALA A 21 13.40 16.17 -13.65
CA ALA A 21 14.52 16.59 -14.51
C ALA A 21 15.88 16.20 -13.91
N ALA A 22 16.07 16.42 -12.60
CA ALA A 22 17.30 16.07 -11.90
C ALA A 22 17.54 14.55 -11.87
N LEU A 23 16.49 13.74 -11.71
CA LEU A 23 16.59 12.27 -11.74
C LEU A 23 16.92 11.71 -13.13
N ALA A 24 16.44 12.38 -14.19
CA ALA A 24 16.67 11.99 -15.58
C ALA A 24 18.08 12.34 -16.09
N ALA A 25 18.71 13.39 -15.54
CA ALA A 25 20.00 13.89 -16.00
C ALA A 25 21.17 12.94 -15.63
N PRO A 26 22.15 12.73 -16.54
CA PRO A 26 23.40 12.02 -16.21
C PRO A 26 24.14 12.71 -15.06
N GLY A 27 24.61 11.94 -14.08
CA GLY A 27 25.25 12.49 -12.87
C GLY A 27 24.28 13.20 -11.90
N ARG A 28 23.02 13.39 -12.29
CA ARG A 28 21.90 13.94 -11.50
C ARG A 28 22.21 15.26 -10.79
N PRO A 29 22.76 16.25 -11.51
CA PRO A 29 23.03 17.56 -10.95
C PRO A 29 21.74 18.22 -10.44
N GLY A 30 21.82 18.96 -9.35
CA GLY A 30 20.71 19.75 -8.83
C GLY A 30 19.86 19.04 -7.78
N LEU A 31 19.99 17.72 -7.57
CA LEU A 31 19.30 17.01 -6.49
C LEU A 31 19.65 17.62 -5.11
N GLU A 32 20.90 18.05 -4.92
CA GLU A 32 21.38 18.69 -3.68
C GLU A 32 20.64 19.99 -3.35
N ARG A 33 20.02 20.63 -4.35
CA ARG A 33 19.26 21.88 -4.17
C ARG A 33 17.82 21.64 -3.80
N LEU A 34 17.29 20.43 -4.01
CA LEU A 34 15.88 20.10 -3.81
C LEU A 34 15.54 19.69 -2.38
N PHE A 35 16.54 19.31 -1.59
CA PHE A 35 16.36 18.76 -0.25
C PHE A 35 16.99 19.66 0.82
N HIS A 36 16.34 19.78 1.97
CA HIS A 36 16.97 20.35 3.16
C HIS A 36 18.06 19.42 3.71
N ALA A 37 19.04 20.00 4.41
CA ALA A 37 20.14 19.23 5.01
C ALA A 37 19.63 18.16 5.99
N ASP A 38 18.56 18.46 6.73
CA ASP A 38 17.87 17.60 7.69
C ASP A 38 16.62 16.90 7.11
N SER A 39 16.53 16.78 5.78
CA SER A 39 15.38 16.16 5.13
C SER A 39 15.34 14.63 5.29
N HIS A 40 14.15 14.07 5.08
CA HIS A 40 13.92 12.63 5.14
C HIS A 40 13.20 12.13 3.90
N TRP A 41 13.65 11.01 3.36
CA TRP A 41 12.98 10.29 2.30
C TRP A 41 12.59 8.89 2.76
N ARG A 42 11.30 8.55 2.70
CA ARG A 42 10.82 7.18 2.89
C ARG A 42 10.43 6.58 1.56
N ASP A 43 11.12 5.51 1.19
CA ASP A 43 10.79 4.73 0.00
C ASP A 43 10.11 3.43 0.42
N VAL A 44 8.99 3.13 -0.23
CA VAL A 44 8.23 1.90 -0.07
C VAL A 44 8.22 1.21 -1.42
N LEU A 45 9.33 0.51 -1.70
CA LEU A 45 9.55 -0.31 -2.91
C LEU A 45 9.61 0.44 -4.25
N ALA A 46 9.22 1.71 -4.31
CA ALA A 46 9.07 2.45 -5.56
C ALA A 46 10.38 2.65 -6.32
N LEU A 47 11.39 3.24 -5.68
CA LEU A 47 12.65 3.57 -6.35
C LEU A 47 13.74 2.56 -6.02
N SER A 48 13.84 2.14 -4.76
CA SER A 48 14.94 1.32 -4.24
C SER A 48 14.61 -0.17 -4.11
N TRP A 49 13.35 -0.58 -4.33
CA TRP A 49 12.87 -1.95 -4.04
C TRP A 49 13.00 -2.38 -2.57
N HIS A 50 13.20 -1.42 -1.66
CA HIS A 50 13.24 -1.63 -0.22
C HIS A 50 12.19 -0.77 0.49
N ILE A 51 11.77 -1.22 1.68
CA ILE A 51 11.01 -0.39 2.62
C ILE A 51 12.02 0.25 3.56
N LYS A 52 12.39 1.51 3.31
CA LYS A 52 13.43 2.18 4.10
C LYS A 52 13.20 3.68 4.24
N THR A 53 13.82 4.24 5.26
CA THR A 53 13.92 5.70 5.45
C THR A 53 15.38 6.11 5.37
N VAL A 54 15.67 7.11 4.54
CA VAL A 54 16.98 7.73 4.37
C VAL A 54 16.89 9.15 4.90
N SER A 55 17.85 9.53 5.75
CA SER A 55 17.87 10.84 6.42
C SER A 55 19.12 11.62 6.03
N GLY A 56 18.95 12.91 5.76
CA GLY A 56 19.99 13.83 5.35
C GLY A 56 20.12 13.96 3.84
N SER A 57 20.26 15.20 3.34
CA SER A 57 20.31 15.50 1.90
C SER A 57 21.35 14.66 1.16
N ASP A 58 22.57 14.55 1.70
CA ASP A 58 23.66 13.85 1.03
C ASP A 58 23.39 12.35 0.89
N ALA A 59 22.78 11.74 1.92
CA ALA A 59 22.40 10.34 1.87
C ALA A 59 21.26 10.11 0.88
N ILE A 60 20.25 10.99 0.87
CA ILE A 60 19.13 10.94 -0.07
C ILE A 60 19.63 11.06 -1.51
N VAL A 61 20.49 12.04 -1.80
CA VAL A 61 21.05 12.27 -3.14
C VAL A 61 21.83 11.05 -3.63
N ARG A 62 22.70 10.49 -2.78
CA ARG A 62 23.46 9.25 -3.11
C ARG A 62 22.53 8.08 -3.41
N GLU A 63 21.49 7.90 -2.59
CA GLU A 63 20.55 6.79 -2.73
C GLU A 63 19.71 6.93 -4.01
N LEU A 64 19.16 8.11 -4.27
CA LEU A 64 18.44 8.41 -5.51
C LEU A 64 19.34 8.20 -6.72
N ALA A 65 20.60 8.64 -6.66
CA ALA A 65 21.55 8.48 -7.75
C ALA A 65 21.87 7.01 -8.04
N THR A 66 21.89 6.17 -7.02
CA THR A 66 22.13 4.74 -7.14
C THR A 66 20.97 4.04 -7.87
N HIS A 67 19.71 4.40 -7.56
CA HIS A 67 18.56 3.63 -8.04
C HIS A 67 17.82 4.22 -9.24
N ALA A 68 17.85 5.55 -9.44
CA ALA A 68 17.03 6.21 -10.46
C ALA A 68 17.32 5.71 -11.89
N GLY A 69 18.54 5.24 -12.17
CA GLY A 69 18.87 4.67 -13.49
C GLY A 69 18.12 3.36 -13.80
N ARG A 70 17.91 2.52 -12.78
CA ARG A 70 17.13 1.27 -12.88
C ARG A 70 15.63 1.54 -12.77
N ALA A 71 15.23 2.38 -11.81
CA ALA A 71 13.83 2.69 -11.56
C ALA A 71 13.22 3.54 -12.70
N ARG A 72 14.03 4.36 -13.39
CA ARG A 72 13.58 5.29 -14.46
C ARG A 72 12.27 6.02 -14.11
N PRO A 73 12.21 6.71 -12.96
CA PRO A 73 10.98 7.33 -12.52
C PRO A 73 10.64 8.56 -13.38
N THR A 74 9.38 8.70 -13.77
CA THR A 74 8.89 9.76 -14.67
C THR A 74 7.44 10.11 -14.37
N GLY A 75 6.99 11.27 -14.86
CA GLY A 75 5.60 11.68 -14.80
C GLY A 75 5.15 12.12 -13.40
N PHE A 76 6.04 12.76 -12.64
CA PHE A 76 5.71 13.26 -11.30
C PHE A 76 4.70 14.41 -11.38
N LYS A 77 3.47 14.18 -10.91
CA LYS A 77 2.37 15.15 -11.01
C LYS A 77 1.46 15.08 -9.79
N ILE A 78 0.88 16.21 -9.40
CA ILE A 78 -0.15 16.22 -8.34
C ILE A 78 -1.28 15.25 -8.71
N ASP A 79 -1.69 14.42 -7.76
CA ASP A 79 -2.81 13.51 -7.95
C ASP A 79 -4.14 14.24 -7.70
N LEU A 80 -4.87 14.51 -8.78
CA LEU A 80 -6.13 15.24 -8.75
C LEU A 80 -7.27 14.44 -8.08
N ASN A 81 -7.11 13.14 -7.87
CA ASN A 81 -8.08 12.29 -7.17
C ASN A 81 -7.85 12.27 -5.65
N ARG A 82 -6.82 12.99 -5.17
CA ARG A 82 -6.42 13.04 -3.76
C ARG A 82 -6.64 14.45 -3.20
N THR A 83 -6.33 14.60 -1.92
CA THR A 83 -6.38 15.91 -1.28
C THR A 83 -5.41 16.86 -1.99
N ALA A 84 -5.95 17.95 -2.54
CA ALA A 84 -5.18 18.99 -3.21
C ALA A 84 -4.09 19.59 -2.31
N PRO A 85 -3.01 20.15 -2.88
CA PRO A 85 -1.94 20.78 -2.12
C PRO A 85 -2.46 21.83 -1.16
N ARG A 86 -1.92 21.85 0.05
CA ARG A 86 -2.38 22.73 1.13
C ARG A 86 -1.28 23.03 2.14
N ASP A 87 -1.43 24.17 2.80
CA ASP A 87 -0.67 24.48 4.00
C ASP A 87 -1.07 23.52 5.13
N VAL A 88 -0.08 22.94 5.81
CA VAL A 88 -0.26 22.08 6.97
C VAL A 88 0.76 22.42 8.05
N ARG A 89 0.43 22.08 9.29
CA ARG A 89 1.40 22.03 10.38
C ARG A 89 1.65 20.58 10.79
N ARG A 90 2.91 20.15 10.80
CA ARG A 90 3.34 18.78 11.12
C ARG A 90 4.49 18.84 12.11
N ALA A 91 4.31 18.20 13.27
CA ALA A 91 5.31 18.23 14.35
C ALA A 91 5.80 19.65 14.72
N GLY A 92 4.90 20.65 14.65
CA GLY A 92 5.22 22.04 14.94
C GLY A 92 5.75 22.85 13.75
N THR A 93 6.10 22.22 12.63
CA THR A 93 6.64 22.84 11.41
C THR A 93 5.53 23.14 10.40
N ASP A 94 5.48 24.36 9.87
CA ASP A 94 4.59 24.75 8.77
C ASP A 94 5.18 24.30 7.43
N ALA A 95 4.39 23.64 6.59
CA ALA A 95 4.81 23.10 5.32
C ALA A 95 3.66 23.11 4.29
N ILE A 96 4.01 23.11 3.02
CA ILE A 96 3.09 22.75 1.94
C ILE A 96 3.10 21.23 1.82
N GLU A 97 1.95 20.57 1.93
CA GLU A 97 1.78 19.13 1.72
C GLU A 97 1.08 18.89 0.38
N ALA A 98 1.69 18.09 -0.49
CA ALA A 98 1.15 17.69 -1.77
C ALA A 98 1.20 16.16 -1.92
N ILE A 99 0.13 15.59 -2.48
CA ILE A 99 0.06 14.17 -2.86
C ILE A 99 0.24 14.10 -4.37
N PHE A 100 1.13 13.24 -4.83
CA PHE A 100 1.50 13.14 -6.24
C PHE A 100 1.50 11.69 -6.71
N GLY A 101 1.29 11.49 -8.01
CA GLY A 101 1.50 10.23 -8.71
C GLY A 101 2.76 10.29 -9.57
N PHE A 102 3.31 9.12 -9.88
CA PHE A 102 4.44 8.94 -10.81
C PHE A 102 4.45 7.50 -11.33
N GLU A 103 5.29 7.23 -12.32
CA GLU A 103 5.56 5.88 -12.78
C GLU A 103 7.05 5.56 -12.71
N THR A 104 7.37 4.27 -12.61
CA THR A 104 8.72 3.71 -12.75
C THR A 104 8.73 2.71 -13.90
N ALA A 105 9.90 2.16 -14.20
CA ALA A 105 10.04 1.05 -15.14
C ALA A 105 9.28 -0.20 -14.67
N GLN A 106 9.04 -0.38 -13.37
CA GLN A 106 8.37 -1.57 -12.81
C GLN A 106 6.88 -1.36 -12.55
N GLY A 107 6.44 -0.15 -12.23
CA GLY A 107 5.08 0.05 -11.72
C GLY A 107 4.61 1.49 -11.71
N ARG A 108 3.40 1.69 -11.18
CA ARG A 108 2.85 3.02 -10.90
C ARG A 108 2.87 3.23 -9.39
N GLY A 109 3.10 4.46 -8.98
CA GLY A 109 3.26 4.79 -7.58
C GLY A 109 2.69 6.15 -7.24
N SER A 110 2.59 6.37 -5.93
CA SER A 110 2.18 7.64 -5.36
C SER A 110 3.15 8.07 -4.28
N GLY A 111 3.08 9.35 -3.93
CA GLY A 111 3.96 9.92 -2.93
C GLY A 111 3.35 11.09 -2.21
N VAL A 112 4.02 11.44 -1.11
CA VAL A 112 3.69 12.61 -0.30
C VAL A 112 4.93 13.48 -0.23
N LEU A 113 4.78 14.73 -0.67
CA LEU A 113 5.82 15.74 -0.63
C LEU A 113 5.45 16.77 0.43
N ARG A 114 6.42 17.11 1.29
CA ARG A 114 6.31 18.27 2.18
C ARG A 114 7.43 19.25 1.93
N LEU A 115 7.06 20.46 1.54
CA LEU A 115 7.97 21.55 1.22
C LEU A 115 7.94 22.61 2.32
N THR A 116 9.12 23.10 2.69
CA THR A 116 9.26 24.26 3.58
C THR A 116 10.15 25.32 2.92
N PRO A 117 9.98 26.60 3.26
CA PRO A 117 10.82 27.67 2.72
C PRO A 117 12.30 27.43 3.04
N ASN A 118 13.17 27.72 2.09
CA ASN A 118 14.60 27.77 2.30
C ASN A 118 14.96 29.09 3.01
N ALA A 119 15.41 29.00 4.26
CA ALA A 119 15.77 30.18 5.05
C ALA A 119 16.91 31.01 4.42
N ASN A 120 17.76 30.38 3.60
CA ASN A 120 18.98 30.99 3.07
C ASN A 120 18.83 31.55 1.64
N ASP A 121 17.68 31.38 0.99
CA ASP A 121 17.47 31.82 -0.39
C ASP A 121 16.01 32.25 -0.59
N GLY A 122 15.81 33.58 -0.57
CA GLY A 122 14.55 34.30 -0.31
C GLY A 122 13.39 34.00 -1.26
N GLY A 123 12.80 32.82 -1.12
CA GLY A 123 11.57 32.41 -1.82
C GLY A 123 11.60 31.00 -2.41
N THR A 124 12.72 30.27 -2.33
CA THR A 124 12.79 28.88 -2.81
C THR A 124 12.25 27.91 -1.77
N PHE A 125 11.67 26.80 -2.22
CA PHE A 125 11.15 25.74 -1.37
C PHE A 125 11.96 24.47 -1.56
N LYS A 126 12.26 23.78 -0.45
CA LYS A 126 12.94 22.49 -0.47
C LYS A 126 12.11 21.43 0.24
N ALA A 127 12.31 20.18 -0.15
CA ALA A 127 11.71 19.03 0.50
C ALA A 127 12.29 18.89 1.91
N TRP A 128 11.38 18.95 2.88
CA TRP A 128 11.64 18.52 4.24
C TRP A 128 11.36 17.02 4.39
N THR A 129 10.25 16.53 3.81
CA THR A 129 9.99 15.09 3.73
C THR A 129 9.50 14.69 2.35
N LEU A 130 9.97 13.54 1.86
CA LEU A 130 9.48 12.87 0.67
C LEU A 130 9.05 11.45 1.03
N LEU A 131 7.91 11.01 0.52
CA LEU A 131 7.52 9.61 0.50
C LEU A 131 7.28 9.19 -0.94
N THR A 132 7.81 8.04 -1.33
CA THR A 132 7.51 7.37 -2.60
C THR A 132 7.06 5.94 -2.30
N ALA A 133 5.93 5.52 -2.86
CA ALA A 133 5.37 4.19 -2.67
C ALA A 133 4.96 3.59 -4.01
N LEU A 134 5.27 2.30 -4.20
CA LEU A 134 4.78 1.54 -5.34
C LEU A 134 3.35 1.09 -5.01
N ASP A 135 2.38 1.50 -5.83
CA ASP A 135 0.98 1.14 -5.64
C ASP A 135 0.63 -0.14 -6.40
N GLU A 136 1.22 -0.33 -7.58
CA GLU A 136 1.01 -1.49 -8.44
C GLU A 136 2.21 -1.80 -9.32
N ILE A 137 2.27 -3.03 -9.83
CA ILE A 137 3.28 -3.50 -10.78
C ILE A 137 2.66 -3.58 -12.17
N LYS A 138 3.33 -2.99 -13.16
CA LYS A 138 2.87 -3.00 -14.57
C LYS A 138 2.81 -4.44 -15.09
N GLY A 139 1.71 -4.79 -15.76
CA GLY A 139 1.46 -6.15 -16.26
C GLY A 139 0.90 -7.11 -15.21
N HIS A 140 0.80 -6.67 -13.96
CA HIS A 140 0.22 -7.42 -12.86
C HIS A 140 -0.82 -6.57 -12.12
N GLU A 141 -1.53 -5.70 -12.85
CA GLU A 141 -2.60 -4.88 -12.30
C GLU A 141 -3.75 -5.74 -11.76
N GLU A 142 -4.40 -5.23 -10.72
CA GLU A 142 -5.58 -5.89 -10.16
C GLU A 142 -6.72 -5.99 -11.17
N ARG A 143 -7.39 -7.15 -11.18
CA ARG A 143 -8.46 -7.45 -12.13
C ARG A 143 -9.79 -6.81 -11.70
N LEU A 144 -9.88 -5.49 -11.80
CA LEU A 144 -11.04 -4.70 -11.39
C LEU A 144 -11.90 -4.26 -12.58
N GLY A 145 -13.16 -3.87 -12.33
CA GLY A 145 -14.03 -3.24 -13.32
C GLY A 145 -14.19 -4.06 -14.61
N ARG A 146 -13.67 -3.55 -15.73
CA ARG A 146 -13.73 -4.22 -17.05
C ARG A 146 -12.84 -5.45 -17.16
N SER A 147 -11.76 -5.52 -16.37
CA SER A 147 -10.84 -6.67 -16.30
C SER A 147 -11.29 -7.75 -15.30
N ARG A 148 -12.46 -7.60 -14.67
CA ARG A 148 -12.98 -8.59 -13.71
C ARG A 148 -13.11 -9.99 -14.32
N PRO A 149 -12.92 -11.06 -13.52
CA PRO A 149 -13.24 -12.42 -13.95
C PRO A 149 -14.69 -12.52 -14.44
N GLN A 150 -14.88 -13.15 -15.61
CA GLN A 150 -16.19 -13.21 -16.28
C GLN A 150 -17.09 -14.35 -15.79
N GLY A 151 -16.62 -15.17 -14.83
CA GLY A 151 -17.38 -16.32 -14.31
C GLY A 151 -17.68 -17.44 -15.33
N LYS A 152 -17.13 -17.36 -16.54
CA LYS A 152 -17.36 -18.32 -17.63
C LYS A 152 -16.92 -19.75 -17.31
N ALA A 153 -16.01 -19.91 -16.34
CA ALA A 153 -15.56 -21.21 -15.85
C ALA A 153 -16.69 -22.01 -15.18
N TYR A 154 -17.71 -21.34 -14.65
CA TYR A 154 -18.76 -21.96 -13.82
C TYR A 154 -20.08 -22.20 -14.54
N SER A 155 -20.24 -21.72 -15.77
CA SER A 155 -21.57 -21.53 -16.39
C SER A 155 -21.84 -22.35 -17.64
N ARG A 156 -20.89 -23.17 -18.11
CA ARG A 156 -20.96 -23.74 -19.47
C ARG A 156 -21.14 -25.26 -19.55
N ASP A 157 -20.81 -26.01 -18.51
CA ASP A 157 -20.95 -27.46 -18.51
C ASP A 157 -21.87 -27.93 -17.39
N PHE A 158 -23.00 -28.52 -17.76
CA PHE A 158 -23.99 -29.04 -16.82
C PHE A 158 -23.51 -30.32 -16.10
N ARG A 159 -22.45 -30.96 -16.62
CA ARG A 159 -21.86 -32.19 -16.07
C ARG A 159 -20.47 -31.96 -15.45
N GLY A 160 -19.91 -30.76 -15.60
CA GLY A 160 -18.63 -30.38 -15.01
C GLY A 160 -18.75 -29.92 -13.54
N PRO A 161 -17.62 -29.70 -12.85
CA PRO A 161 -17.63 -29.17 -11.49
C PRO A 161 -18.29 -27.79 -11.46
N ASN A 162 -19.19 -27.57 -10.51
CA ASN A 162 -19.80 -26.27 -10.30
C ASN A 162 -18.86 -25.34 -9.50
N TRP A 163 -19.31 -24.12 -9.22
CA TRP A 163 -18.52 -23.16 -8.43
C TRP A 163 -18.13 -23.71 -7.04
N LEU A 164 -19.05 -24.37 -6.33
CA LEU A 164 -18.77 -24.91 -5.00
C LEU A 164 -17.74 -26.05 -5.04
N ASP A 165 -17.81 -26.90 -6.06
CA ASP A 165 -16.84 -27.99 -6.25
C ASP A 165 -15.42 -27.42 -6.50
N LEU A 166 -15.32 -26.40 -7.35
CA LEU A 166 -14.06 -25.72 -7.63
C LEU A 166 -13.53 -24.95 -6.42
N ARG A 167 -14.42 -24.31 -5.65
CA ARG A 167 -14.07 -23.60 -4.41
C ARG A 167 -13.48 -24.56 -3.37
N LYS A 168 -14.08 -25.75 -3.21
CA LYS A 168 -13.58 -26.80 -2.31
C LYS A 168 -12.22 -27.31 -2.76
N ALA A 169 -12.09 -27.72 -4.01
CA ALA A 169 -10.82 -28.20 -4.56
C ALA A 169 -9.69 -27.16 -4.41
N ALA A 170 -10.00 -25.87 -4.63
CA ALA A 170 -9.04 -24.79 -4.47
C ALA A 170 -8.56 -24.61 -3.02
N ALA A 171 -9.41 -24.87 -2.02
CA ALA A 171 -9.06 -24.80 -0.60
C ALA A 171 -8.42 -26.09 -0.06
N GLU A 172 -8.64 -27.24 -0.71
CA GLU A 172 -8.18 -28.54 -0.22
C GLU A 172 -6.68 -28.79 -0.44
N TYR A 173 -6.08 -28.17 -1.47
CA TYR A 173 -4.67 -28.40 -1.87
C TYR A 173 -4.26 -29.89 -1.88
N GLY A 174 -5.18 -30.79 -2.24
CA GLY A 174 -4.93 -32.22 -2.24
C GLY A 174 -4.01 -32.71 -3.37
N ASP A 175 -3.79 -31.87 -4.39
CA ASP A 175 -3.09 -32.19 -5.63
C ASP A 175 -1.88 -31.28 -5.92
N ARG A 176 -1.60 -30.28 -5.07
CA ARG A 176 -0.57 -29.25 -5.32
C ARG A 176 -0.21 -28.47 -4.05
N ASP A 177 0.99 -27.91 -4.05
CA ASP A 177 1.42 -26.95 -3.02
C ASP A 177 0.99 -25.51 -3.35
N PRO A 178 0.76 -24.66 -2.34
CA PRO A 178 0.52 -23.25 -2.56
C PRO A 178 1.77 -22.52 -3.06
N ALA A 179 1.59 -21.57 -3.98
CA ALA A 179 2.68 -20.69 -4.39
C ALA A 179 3.11 -19.74 -3.25
N VAL A 180 2.17 -19.35 -2.39
CA VAL A 180 2.44 -18.54 -1.20
C VAL A 180 1.73 -19.13 0.02
N LEU A 181 2.49 -19.40 1.08
CA LEU A 181 1.96 -19.78 2.38
C LEU A 181 1.96 -18.56 3.31
N VAL A 182 0.78 -18.17 3.80
CA VAL A 182 0.59 -17.09 4.79
C VAL A 182 0.40 -17.72 6.17
N VAL A 183 1.36 -17.49 7.06
CA VAL A 183 1.33 -18.02 8.42
C VAL A 183 0.60 -17.06 9.36
N GLY A 184 -0.56 -17.50 9.85
CA GLY A 184 -1.45 -16.76 10.75
C GLY A 184 -2.55 -16.01 9.99
N GLY A 185 -3.80 -16.36 10.26
CA GLY A 185 -5.01 -15.77 9.68
C GLY A 185 -5.63 -14.65 10.51
N GLY A 186 -4.78 -13.84 11.14
CA GLY A 186 -5.18 -12.57 11.76
C GLY A 186 -5.32 -11.43 10.74
N GLN A 187 -5.48 -10.20 11.25
CA GLN A 187 -5.73 -9.03 10.41
C GLN A 187 -4.67 -8.82 9.31
N ALA A 188 -3.39 -9.02 9.65
CA ALA A 188 -2.29 -8.89 8.70
C ALA A 188 -2.29 -10.00 7.64
N GLY A 189 -2.46 -11.26 8.07
CA GLY A 189 -2.51 -12.42 7.17
C GLY A 189 -3.68 -12.38 6.21
N LEU A 190 -4.87 -12.04 6.70
CA LEU A 190 -6.05 -11.84 5.85
C LEU A 190 -5.84 -10.70 4.85
N SER A 191 -5.24 -9.60 5.29
CA SER A 191 -4.97 -8.46 4.40
C SER A 191 -4.04 -8.84 3.26
N ILE A 192 -2.90 -9.48 3.55
CA ILE A 192 -1.95 -9.85 2.49
C ILE A 192 -2.53 -10.94 1.58
N ALA A 193 -3.20 -11.95 2.14
CA ALA A 193 -3.79 -13.03 1.35
C ALA A 193 -4.86 -12.52 0.40
N ALA A 194 -5.72 -11.59 0.84
CA ALA A 194 -6.69 -10.96 -0.04
C ALA A 194 -6.03 -10.20 -1.20
N ARG A 195 -4.93 -9.48 -0.94
CA ARG A 195 -4.20 -8.77 -2.00
C ARG A 195 -3.58 -9.75 -2.99
N LEU A 196 -2.91 -10.79 -2.51
CA LEU A 196 -2.29 -11.83 -3.34
C LEU A 196 -3.32 -12.58 -4.20
N ALA A 197 -4.46 -12.96 -3.61
CA ALA A 197 -5.55 -13.61 -4.32
C ALA A 197 -6.09 -12.74 -5.48
N GLN A 198 -6.25 -11.43 -5.27
CA GLN A 198 -6.68 -10.50 -6.33
C GLN A 198 -5.64 -10.33 -7.45
N LEU A 199 -4.36 -10.53 -7.14
CA LEU A 199 -3.28 -10.59 -8.13
C LEU A 199 -3.21 -11.96 -8.84
N GLY A 200 -4.09 -12.90 -8.49
CA GLY A 200 -4.13 -14.25 -9.05
C GLY A 200 -3.01 -15.16 -8.52
N LEU A 201 -2.39 -14.81 -7.41
CA LEU A 201 -1.39 -15.64 -6.75
C LEU A 201 -2.08 -16.67 -5.87
N ASP A 202 -1.76 -17.92 -6.13
CA ASP A 202 -2.28 -19.04 -5.38
C ASP A 202 -1.72 -19.05 -3.94
N THR A 203 -2.61 -18.77 -3.00
CA THR A 203 -2.25 -18.41 -1.64
C THR A 203 -3.04 -19.26 -0.64
N LEU A 204 -2.35 -19.88 0.30
CA LEU A 204 -2.95 -20.62 1.41
C LEU A 204 -2.64 -19.92 2.73
N ILE A 205 -3.67 -19.69 3.54
CA ILE A 205 -3.53 -19.22 4.91
C ILE A 205 -3.56 -20.43 5.84
N VAL A 206 -2.61 -20.52 6.77
CA VAL A 206 -2.64 -21.52 7.85
C VAL A 206 -2.72 -20.81 9.20
N ASP A 207 -3.59 -21.29 10.08
CA ASP A 207 -3.72 -20.75 11.42
C ASP A 207 -3.97 -21.88 12.43
N ARG A 208 -3.25 -21.82 13.56
CA ARG A 208 -3.36 -22.81 14.63
C ARG A 208 -4.70 -22.80 15.35
N GLU A 209 -5.43 -21.69 15.27
CA GLU A 209 -6.72 -21.56 15.92
C GLU A 209 -7.77 -22.43 15.22
N ALA A 210 -8.65 -23.05 16.01
CA ALA A 210 -9.68 -23.97 15.50
C ALA A 210 -10.74 -23.29 14.63
N ARG A 211 -10.95 -21.97 14.81
CA ARG A 211 -11.94 -21.18 14.09
C ARG A 211 -11.33 -19.86 13.66
N VAL A 212 -11.67 -19.40 12.45
CA VAL A 212 -11.26 -18.10 11.94
C VAL A 212 -11.66 -17.00 12.95
N GLY A 213 -10.74 -16.06 13.19
CA GLY A 213 -10.94 -14.96 14.14
C GLY A 213 -10.78 -15.33 15.62
N ASP A 214 -10.51 -16.59 15.98
CA ASP A 214 -10.29 -16.99 17.38
C ASP A 214 -9.09 -16.29 18.03
N ASN A 215 -8.10 -15.90 17.23
CA ASN A 215 -6.97 -15.06 17.66
C ASN A 215 -7.42 -13.73 18.30
N TRP A 216 -8.63 -13.25 17.97
CA TRP A 216 -9.32 -12.13 18.61
C TRP A 216 -10.38 -12.58 19.60
N ARG A 217 -11.20 -13.58 19.24
CA ARG A 217 -12.32 -14.06 20.08
C ARG A 217 -11.83 -14.54 21.46
N LYS A 218 -10.65 -15.14 21.53
CA LYS A 218 -10.03 -15.67 22.76
C LYS A 218 -9.26 -14.63 23.57
N ARG A 219 -9.21 -13.37 23.14
CA ARG A 219 -8.65 -12.27 23.94
C ARG A 219 -9.52 -11.98 25.16
N TYR A 220 -8.98 -11.20 26.11
CA TYR A 220 -9.66 -10.86 27.36
C TYR A 220 -11.05 -10.24 27.13
N HIS A 221 -11.98 -10.52 28.05
CA HIS A 221 -13.42 -10.31 27.87
C HIS A 221 -13.81 -8.93 27.33
N ALA A 222 -13.26 -7.85 27.91
CA ALA A 222 -13.63 -6.47 27.61
C ALA A 222 -12.79 -5.81 26.48
N LEU A 223 -12.07 -6.58 25.65
CA LEU A 223 -11.22 -5.98 24.62
C LEU A 223 -12.05 -5.24 23.57
N VAL A 224 -11.71 -3.97 23.41
CA VAL A 224 -12.12 -3.09 22.31
C VAL A 224 -10.85 -2.51 21.69
N LEU A 225 -10.79 -2.40 20.36
CA LEU A 225 -9.65 -1.79 19.68
C LEU A 225 -9.48 -0.32 20.13
N HIS A 226 -8.24 0.09 20.40
CA HIS A 226 -7.90 1.48 20.76
C HIS A 226 -7.95 2.43 19.56
N ASN A 227 -7.81 1.89 18.35
CA ASN A 227 -7.87 2.64 17.11
C ASN A 227 -9.31 2.72 16.59
N GLN A 228 -9.64 3.85 15.97
CA GLN A 228 -10.95 4.05 15.38
C GLN A 228 -11.15 3.16 14.13
N VAL A 229 -12.41 2.88 13.79
CA VAL A 229 -12.84 1.97 12.71
C VAL A 229 -12.13 2.22 11.37
N HIS A 230 -11.89 3.48 11.00
CA HIS A 230 -11.38 3.85 9.68
C HIS A 230 -9.94 3.40 9.41
N VAL A 231 -9.10 3.24 10.44
CA VAL A 231 -7.72 2.73 10.26
C VAL A 231 -7.63 1.21 10.35
N ASN A 232 -8.74 0.51 10.57
CA ASN A 232 -8.78 -0.94 10.78
C ASN A 232 -9.38 -1.71 9.59
N HIS A 233 -9.83 -1.01 8.53
CA HIS A 233 -10.44 -1.66 7.37
C HIS A 233 -9.50 -2.71 6.75
N LEU A 234 -10.09 -3.82 6.33
CA LEU A 234 -9.41 -4.82 5.50
C LEU A 234 -9.52 -4.42 4.01
N PRO A 235 -8.59 -4.87 3.16
CA PRO A 235 -8.66 -4.63 1.71
C PRO A 235 -10.02 -5.07 1.12
N TYR A 236 -10.52 -4.31 0.14
CA TYR A 236 -11.71 -4.60 -0.68
C TYR A 236 -13.08 -4.58 0.02
N MET A 237 -13.17 -5.03 1.28
CA MET A 237 -14.41 -5.07 2.04
C MET A 237 -14.27 -4.22 3.30
N PRO A 238 -14.63 -2.91 3.23
CA PRO A 238 -14.61 -2.05 4.41
C PRO A 238 -15.67 -2.50 5.42
N PHE A 239 -15.46 -2.14 6.68
CA PHE A 239 -16.49 -2.35 7.71
C PHE A 239 -17.75 -1.56 7.35
N PRO A 240 -18.95 -2.07 7.67
CA PRO A 240 -20.19 -1.36 7.44
C PRO A 240 -20.20 0.01 8.13
N PRO A 241 -20.78 1.06 7.50
CA PRO A 241 -20.75 2.42 8.01
C PRO A 241 -21.53 2.61 9.32
N ASN A 242 -22.37 1.64 9.71
CA ASN A 242 -23.12 1.64 10.97
C ASN A 242 -22.37 0.97 12.14
N TRP A 243 -21.11 0.57 11.95
CA TRP A 243 -20.30 0.02 13.03
C TRP A 243 -19.90 1.08 14.05
N PRO A 244 -19.67 0.68 15.32
CA PRO A 244 -19.18 1.59 16.33
C PRO A 244 -17.79 2.12 15.96
N THR A 245 -17.47 3.34 16.42
CA THR A 245 -16.15 3.97 16.22
C THR A 245 -15.01 3.08 16.71
N TYR A 246 -15.22 2.36 17.82
CA TYR A 246 -14.27 1.39 18.37
C TYR A 246 -14.88 -0.01 18.33
N ILE A 247 -14.08 -0.99 17.87
CA ILE A 247 -14.58 -2.31 17.50
C ILE A 247 -14.30 -3.31 18.64
N PRO A 248 -15.33 -3.97 19.21
CA PRO A 248 -15.12 -5.07 20.17
C PRO A 248 -14.48 -6.31 19.52
N LYS A 249 -13.67 -7.06 20.28
CA LYS A 249 -12.94 -8.25 19.77
C LYS A 249 -13.83 -9.26 19.06
N ASP A 250 -15.03 -9.51 19.59
CA ASP A 250 -15.94 -10.54 19.08
C ASP A 250 -16.56 -10.12 17.75
N LYS A 251 -16.82 -8.82 17.58
CA LYS A 251 -17.32 -8.24 16.33
C LYS A 251 -16.27 -8.33 15.22
N LEU A 252 -15.01 -8.07 15.57
CA LEU A 252 -13.88 -8.22 14.65
C LEU A 252 -13.66 -9.69 14.26
N ALA A 253 -13.73 -10.60 15.22
CA ALA A 253 -13.58 -12.04 14.99
C ALA A 253 -14.65 -12.58 14.02
N ALA A 254 -15.93 -12.22 14.23
CA ALA A 254 -17.01 -12.61 13.33
C ALA A 254 -16.87 -12.00 11.92
N TRP A 255 -16.29 -10.80 11.82
CA TRP A 255 -16.00 -10.19 10.52
C TRP A 255 -14.92 -10.93 9.75
N PHE A 256 -13.91 -11.48 10.41
CA PHE A 256 -12.88 -12.27 9.73
C PHE A 256 -13.45 -13.50 9.05
N GLU A 257 -14.40 -14.20 9.68
CA GLU A 257 -15.13 -15.32 9.04
C GLU A 257 -15.88 -14.87 7.80
N ALA A 258 -16.68 -13.80 7.92
CA ALA A 258 -17.42 -13.26 6.77
C ALA A 258 -16.47 -12.80 5.65
N TYR A 259 -15.33 -12.22 6.01
CA TYR A 259 -14.33 -11.73 5.07
C TYR A 259 -13.64 -12.87 4.30
N VAL A 260 -13.24 -13.94 5.00
CA VAL A 260 -12.63 -15.14 4.38
C VAL A 260 -13.59 -15.76 3.37
N GLU A 261 -14.86 -15.92 3.75
CA GLU A 261 -15.88 -16.47 2.86
C GLU A 261 -16.15 -15.55 1.65
N SER A 262 -16.39 -14.26 1.91
CA SER A 262 -16.78 -13.30 0.87
C SER A 262 -15.69 -13.05 -0.17
N LEU A 263 -14.41 -13.20 0.22
CA LEU A 263 -13.27 -13.05 -0.68
C LEU A 263 -12.69 -14.39 -1.16
N GLU A 264 -13.38 -15.50 -0.87
CA GLU A 264 -12.99 -16.85 -1.32
C GLU A 264 -11.55 -17.23 -0.90
N LEU A 265 -11.09 -16.78 0.27
CA LEU A 265 -9.71 -16.98 0.72
C LEU A 265 -9.50 -18.43 1.15
N ASN A 266 -8.46 -19.09 0.66
CA ASN A 266 -8.08 -20.43 1.11
C ASN A 266 -7.48 -20.37 2.51
N TYR A 267 -8.07 -21.10 3.45
CA TYR A 267 -7.73 -21.00 4.87
C TYR A 267 -7.85 -22.38 5.54
N TRP A 268 -6.77 -22.83 6.18
CA TRP A 268 -6.77 -24.00 7.06
C TRP A 268 -6.68 -23.58 8.52
N THR A 269 -7.73 -23.89 9.28
CA THR A 269 -7.75 -23.77 10.74
C THR A 269 -7.10 -24.99 11.39
N GLY A 270 -6.76 -24.88 12.68
CA GLY A 270 -6.12 -25.96 13.43
C GLY A 270 -4.78 -26.43 12.87
N THR A 271 -4.11 -25.59 12.06
CA THR A 271 -2.88 -25.93 11.37
C THR A 271 -1.74 -25.03 11.87
N GLU A 272 -0.78 -25.62 12.57
CA GLU A 272 0.37 -24.90 13.11
C GLU A 272 1.56 -25.00 12.16
N PHE A 273 2.20 -23.86 11.89
CA PHE A 273 3.46 -23.81 11.17
C PHE A 273 4.62 -24.06 12.14
N GLU A 274 5.36 -25.15 11.93
CA GLU A 274 6.46 -25.55 12.81
C GLU A 274 7.82 -24.96 12.40
N GLY A 275 8.01 -24.67 11.11
CA GLY A 275 9.25 -24.09 10.59
C GLY A 275 9.45 -24.29 9.11
N GLY A 276 10.56 -23.75 8.59
CA GLY A 276 11.01 -23.92 7.22
C GLY A 276 12.51 -23.67 7.11
N SER A 277 13.13 -24.28 6.11
CA SER A 277 14.55 -24.09 5.76
C SER A 277 14.65 -23.56 4.33
N TYR A 278 15.54 -22.60 4.10
CA TYR A 278 15.79 -21.99 2.80
C TYR A 278 17.27 -22.08 2.43
#